data_AF-A0AAJ1Q8P1-F1
#
_entry.id   AF-A0AAJ1Q8P1-F1
#
_cell.length_a   1.000
_cell.length_b   1.000
_cell.length_c   1.000
_cell.angle_alpha   90.00
_cell.angle_beta   90.00
_cell.angle_gamma   90.00
#
_symmetry.space_group_name_H-M   'P 1'
#
loop_
_entity.id
_entity.type
_entity.pdbx_description
1 polymer ?
#
loop_
_entity_poly.entity_id
_entity_poly.type
_entity_poly.pdbx_seq_one_letter_code
_entity_poly.pdbx_strand_id
1 'polypeptide(L)'
;MKDAQKIALIASFLLRYPDEQWYNELPEWREDAQSVGHPQLRQGLLEFFDYVEESDKKEFEDQYVRTFDFSQNTTMYLSTYELQGTGEQAEELVKFKAFFLENDYDLPKEMPDYIPALLELCAVIDDEKAKEIYDYCKPKLEYIRERFIEAKLPYAFLFDIILSVANGLEDGAR
;
A
#
# COMPACT_ATOMS: atom_id res chain seq x y z
N MET A 1 18.32 -4.96 0.10
CA MET A 1 17.13 -4.10 0.25
C MET A 1 16.91 -3.85 1.73
N LYS A 2 16.66 -2.60 2.13
CA LYS A 2 16.32 -2.26 3.53
C LYS A 2 14.92 -2.78 3.87
N ASP A 3 14.60 -2.98 5.15
CA ASP A 3 13.28 -3.47 5.57
C ASP A 3 12.14 -2.57 5.06
N ALA A 4 12.29 -1.25 5.14
CA ALA A 4 11.29 -0.30 4.62
C ALA A 4 10.94 -0.55 3.15
N GLN A 5 11.95 -0.75 2.30
CA GLN A 5 11.79 -1.02 0.87
C GLN A 5 11.13 -2.38 0.63
N LYS A 6 11.55 -3.43 1.36
CA LYS A 6 10.92 -4.76 1.25
C LYS A 6 9.45 -4.71 1.64
N ILE A 7 9.15 -4.08 2.77
CA ILE A 7 7.78 -3.95 3.29
C ILE A 7 6.92 -3.17 2.30
N ALA A 8 7.44 -2.11 1.68
CA ALA A 8 6.73 -1.36 0.66
C ALA A 8 6.38 -2.23 -0.56
N LEU A 9 7.30 -3.07 -1.05
CA LEU A 9 7.02 -4.01 -2.15
C LEU A 9 6.00 -5.08 -1.76
N ILE A 10 6.15 -5.69 -0.59
CA ILE A 10 5.21 -6.70 -0.10
C ILE A 10 3.81 -6.09 0.08
N ALA A 11 3.72 -4.89 0.66
CA ALA A 11 2.46 -4.21 0.84
C ALA A 11 1.84 -3.78 -0.50
N SER A 12 2.65 -3.32 -1.45
CA SER A 12 2.17 -3.09 -2.82
C SER A 12 1.53 -4.34 -3.40
N PHE A 13 2.25 -5.47 -3.35
CA PHE A 13 1.76 -6.76 -3.83
C PHE A 13 0.42 -7.14 -3.18
N LEU A 14 0.35 -7.10 -1.84
CA LEU A 14 -0.83 -7.50 -1.06
C LEU A 14 -2.06 -6.60 -1.28
N LEU A 15 -1.86 -5.39 -1.81
CA LEU A 15 -2.92 -4.45 -2.16
C LEU A 15 -3.40 -4.60 -3.61
N ARG A 16 -2.78 -5.43 -4.45
CA ARG A 16 -3.28 -5.69 -5.82
C ARG A 16 -4.48 -6.62 -5.78
N TYR A 17 -5.29 -6.59 -6.85
CA TYR A 17 -6.39 -7.51 -7.01
C TYR A 17 -5.87 -8.97 -7.01
N PRO A 18 -6.44 -9.88 -6.20
CA PRO A 18 -5.95 -11.25 -6.04
C PRO A 18 -6.42 -12.14 -7.20
N ASP A 19 -5.91 -11.89 -8.41
CA ASP A 19 -6.16 -12.76 -9.56
C ASP A 19 -5.34 -14.06 -9.52
N GLU A 20 -5.46 -14.90 -10.56
CA GLU A 20 -4.72 -16.15 -10.64
C GLU A 20 -3.19 -15.96 -10.58
N GLN A 21 -2.66 -14.91 -11.20
CA GLN A 21 -1.22 -14.62 -11.16
C GLN A 21 -0.80 -14.21 -9.75
N TRP A 22 -1.59 -13.38 -9.07
CA TRP A 22 -1.36 -12.98 -7.70
C TRP A 22 -1.25 -14.19 -6.76
N TYR A 23 -2.18 -15.13 -6.85
CA TYR A 23 -2.13 -16.36 -6.03
C TYR A 23 -0.91 -17.24 -6.34
N ASN A 24 -0.44 -17.26 -7.60
CA ASN A 24 0.76 -18.00 -7.98
C ASN A 24 2.05 -17.36 -7.41
N GLU A 25 2.09 -16.04 -7.29
CA GLU A 25 3.20 -15.28 -6.71
C GLU A 25 3.17 -15.25 -5.17
N LEU A 26 2.01 -15.52 -4.55
CA LEU A 26 1.79 -15.39 -3.10
C LEU A 26 2.84 -16.10 -2.23
N PRO A 27 3.26 -17.36 -2.51
CA PRO A 27 4.24 -18.05 -1.68
C PRO A 27 5.63 -17.40 -1.69
N GLU A 28 6.03 -16.82 -2.82
CA GLU A 28 7.33 -16.12 -2.97
C GLU A 28 7.34 -14.85 -2.11
N TRP A 29 6.27 -14.05 -2.17
CA TRP A 29 6.14 -12.86 -1.34
C TRP A 29 6.03 -13.17 0.16
N ARG A 30 5.45 -14.33 0.51
CA ARG A 30 5.43 -14.81 1.90
C ARG A 30 6.83 -15.15 2.39
N GLU A 31 7.67 -15.78 1.56
CA GLU A 31 9.08 -16.04 1.87
C GLU A 31 9.86 -14.74 2.07
N ASP A 32 9.65 -13.75 1.20
CA ASP A 32 10.28 -12.43 1.33
C ASP A 32 9.87 -11.73 2.63
N ALA A 33 8.60 -11.86 3.04
CA ALA A 33 8.12 -11.33 4.31
C ALA A 33 8.83 -11.95 5.52
N GLN A 34 9.19 -13.24 5.48
CA GLN A 34 9.98 -13.88 6.55
C GLN A 34 11.38 -13.27 6.70
N SER A 35 11.93 -12.70 5.63
CA SER A 35 13.25 -12.07 5.61
C SER A 35 13.29 -10.64 6.16
N VAL A 36 12.13 -10.06 6.52
CA VAL A 36 12.04 -8.73 7.14
C VAL A 36 12.67 -8.79 8.54
N GLY A 37 13.65 -7.92 8.81
CA GLY A 37 14.38 -7.88 10.08
C GLY A 37 13.52 -7.43 11.26
N HIS A 38 12.67 -6.42 11.06
CA HIS A 38 11.80 -5.84 12.07
C HIS A 38 10.74 -6.86 12.57
N PRO A 39 10.83 -7.38 13.80
CA PRO A 39 10.02 -8.52 14.24
C PRO A 39 8.51 -8.28 14.22
N GLN A 40 8.04 -7.12 14.69
CA GLN A 40 6.61 -6.81 14.78
C GLN A 40 5.97 -6.63 13.40
N LEU A 41 6.65 -5.91 12.48
CA LEU A 41 6.16 -5.73 11.12
C LEU A 41 6.21 -7.02 10.31
N ARG A 42 7.27 -7.82 10.48
CA ARG A 42 7.34 -9.18 9.93
C ARG A 42 6.14 -10.01 10.38
N GLN A 43 5.85 -10.02 11.69
CA GLN A 43 4.72 -10.78 12.23
C GLN A 43 3.38 -10.30 11.65
N GLY A 44 3.14 -8.98 11.61
CA GLY A 44 1.91 -8.42 11.05
C GLY A 44 1.73 -8.74 9.55
N LEU A 45 2.82 -8.73 8.77
CA LEU A 45 2.78 -9.18 7.37
C LEU A 45 2.38 -10.66 7.29
N LEU A 46 3.05 -11.54 8.05
CA LEU A 46 2.79 -12.98 8.03
C LEU A 46 1.36 -13.32 8.46
N GLU A 47 0.79 -12.59 9.42
CA GLU A 47 -0.61 -12.73 9.83
C GLU A 47 -1.58 -12.36 8.71
N PHE A 48 -1.25 -11.35 7.88
CA PHE A 48 -2.05 -11.03 6.70
C PHE A 48 -1.97 -12.15 5.65
N PHE A 49 -0.78 -12.73 5.42
CA PHE A 49 -0.64 -13.90 4.54
C PHE A 49 -1.45 -15.10 5.07
N ASP A 50 -1.40 -15.38 6.38
CA ASP A 50 -2.20 -16.44 7.01
C ASP A 50 -3.69 -16.20 6.77
N TYR A 51 -4.16 -14.97 6.98
CA TYR A 51 -5.55 -14.59 6.70
C TYR A 51 -5.96 -14.86 5.26
N VAL A 52 -5.11 -14.54 4.27
CA VAL A 52 -5.43 -14.83 2.86
C VAL A 52 -5.47 -16.34 2.60
N GLU A 53 -4.49 -17.09 3.10
CA GLU A 53 -4.38 -18.55 2.86
C GLU A 53 -5.50 -19.34 3.56
N GLU A 54 -6.00 -18.85 4.69
CA GLU A 54 -7.13 -19.45 5.41
C GLU A 54 -8.50 -19.07 4.83
N SER A 55 -8.57 -18.03 3.99
CA SER A 55 -9.80 -17.57 3.35
C SER A 55 -10.18 -18.42 2.13
N ASP A 56 -11.48 -18.56 1.86
CA ASP A 56 -11.90 -19.05 0.55
C ASP A 56 -11.49 -18.05 -0.54
N LYS A 57 -10.88 -18.56 -1.61
CA LYS A 57 -10.37 -17.73 -2.72
C LYS A 57 -11.45 -16.82 -3.30
N LYS A 58 -12.64 -17.37 -3.56
CA LYS A 58 -13.70 -16.60 -4.20
C LYS A 58 -14.27 -15.56 -3.25
N GLU A 59 -14.41 -15.91 -1.98
CA GLU A 59 -14.84 -14.97 -0.93
C GLU A 59 -13.83 -13.82 -0.76
N PHE A 60 -12.53 -14.10 -0.79
CA PHE A 60 -11.48 -13.08 -0.69
C PHE A 60 -11.46 -12.14 -1.89
N GLU A 61 -11.56 -12.67 -3.12
CA GLU A 61 -11.72 -11.87 -4.34
C GLU A 61 -12.95 -10.97 -4.27
N ASP A 62 -14.11 -11.51 -3.85
CA ASP A 62 -15.35 -10.74 -3.74
C ASP A 62 -15.27 -9.68 -2.63
N GLN A 63 -14.59 -9.99 -1.53
CA GLN A 63 -14.32 -9.03 -0.45
C GLN A 63 -13.43 -7.89 -0.94
N TYR A 64 -12.41 -8.18 -1.75
CA TYR A 64 -11.55 -7.16 -2.35
C TYR A 64 -12.38 -6.18 -3.19
N VAL A 65 -13.21 -6.68 -4.12
CA VAL A 65 -14.05 -5.82 -4.98
C VAL A 65 -15.00 -4.96 -4.15
N ARG A 66 -15.65 -5.55 -3.13
CA ARG A 66 -16.52 -4.79 -2.22
C ARG A 66 -15.76 -3.71 -1.45
N THR A 67 -14.52 -3.99 -1.09
CA THR A 67 -13.67 -3.10 -0.30
C THR A 67 -13.17 -1.93 -1.14
N PHE A 68 -12.62 -2.17 -2.33
CA PHE A 68 -11.90 -1.13 -3.08
C PHE A 68 -12.69 -0.56 -4.25
N ASP A 69 -13.53 -1.36 -4.93
CA ASP A 69 -14.17 -0.94 -6.19
C ASP A 69 -15.57 -0.38 -5.97
N PHE A 70 -16.30 -0.89 -4.97
CA PHE A 70 -17.70 -0.46 -4.71
C PHE A 70 -17.82 0.67 -3.70
N SER A 71 -16.77 0.93 -2.92
CA SER A 71 -16.78 1.94 -1.86
C SER A 71 -15.95 3.16 -2.25
N GLN A 72 -16.59 4.33 -2.26
CA GLN A 72 -15.90 5.61 -2.47
C GLN A 72 -15.00 6.01 -1.29
N ASN A 73 -15.15 5.35 -0.13
CA ASN A 73 -14.42 5.69 1.09
C ASN A 73 -13.16 4.86 1.31
N THR A 74 -12.94 3.84 0.48
CA THR A 74 -11.84 2.86 0.65
C THR A 74 -11.17 2.47 -0.67
N THR A 75 -11.44 3.19 -1.76
CA THR A 75 -10.72 3.08 -3.03
C THR A 75 -9.20 3.27 -2.90
N MET A 76 -8.44 2.68 -3.82
CA MET A 76 -6.97 2.73 -3.84
C MET A 76 -6.37 4.00 -4.46
N TYR A 77 -7.20 4.96 -4.85
CA TYR A 77 -6.77 6.17 -5.56
C TYR A 77 -6.77 7.36 -4.60
N LEU A 78 -5.59 7.87 -4.27
CA LEU A 78 -5.46 8.91 -3.25
C LEU A 78 -6.15 10.22 -3.64
N SER A 79 -6.17 10.57 -4.93
CA SER A 79 -6.79 11.81 -5.40
C SER A 79 -8.31 11.83 -5.27
N THR A 80 -8.97 10.72 -4.91
CA THR A 80 -10.42 10.74 -4.72
C THR A 80 -10.84 11.23 -3.33
N TYR A 81 -9.89 11.37 -2.41
CA TYR A 81 -10.15 11.72 -1.02
C TYR A 81 -9.98 13.20 -0.74
N GLU A 82 -10.87 13.74 0.11
CA GLU A 82 -10.79 15.10 0.67
C GLU A 82 -10.89 16.26 -0.34
N LEU A 83 -11.41 16.01 -1.55
CA LEU A 83 -11.60 17.06 -2.54
C LEU A 83 -12.99 17.70 -2.50
N GLN A 84 -13.04 19.03 -2.68
CA GLN A 84 -14.28 19.79 -2.78
C GLN A 84 -14.73 20.01 -4.23
N GLY A 85 -13.93 19.62 -5.25
CA GLY A 85 -14.30 19.69 -6.66
C GLY A 85 -13.32 19.01 -7.65
N THR A 86 -13.72 18.89 -8.92
CA THR A 86 -12.95 18.18 -9.98
C THR A 86 -11.66 18.88 -10.40
N GLY A 87 -11.51 20.17 -10.15
CA GLY A 87 -10.29 20.93 -10.45
C GLY A 87 -9.14 20.58 -9.50
N GLU A 88 -9.43 20.43 -8.21
CA GLU A 88 -8.45 20.06 -7.19
C GLU A 88 -7.87 18.66 -7.45
N GLN A 89 -8.70 17.75 -7.99
CA GLN A 89 -8.27 16.40 -8.34
C GLN A 89 -7.22 16.40 -9.46
N ALA A 90 -7.43 17.23 -10.48
CA ALA A 90 -6.52 17.33 -11.60
C ALA A 90 -5.14 17.86 -11.16
N GLU A 91 -5.11 18.85 -10.26
CA GLU A 91 -3.87 19.38 -9.69
C GLU A 91 -3.14 18.33 -8.85
N GLU A 92 -3.89 17.54 -8.09
CA GLU A 92 -3.33 16.47 -7.28
C GLU A 92 -2.70 15.36 -8.12
N LEU A 93 -3.38 14.93 -9.19
CA LEU A 93 -2.85 13.96 -10.15
C LEU A 93 -1.57 14.47 -10.84
N VAL A 94 -1.44 15.78 -11.07
CA VAL A 94 -0.20 16.37 -11.57
C VAL A 94 0.94 16.21 -10.56
N LYS A 95 0.69 16.43 -9.26
CA LYS A 95 1.71 16.23 -8.22
C LYS A 95 2.10 14.75 -8.11
N PHE A 96 1.15 13.83 -8.12
CA PHE A 96 1.45 12.39 -8.11
C PHE A 96 2.27 11.98 -9.33
N LYS A 97 1.89 12.44 -10.53
CA LYS A 97 2.66 12.19 -11.76
C LYS A 97 4.10 12.70 -11.66
N ALA A 98 4.30 13.87 -11.03
CA ALA A 98 5.63 14.43 -10.84
C ALA A 98 6.54 13.51 -10.01
N PHE A 99 6.02 12.84 -8.96
CA PHE A 99 6.82 11.91 -8.17
C PHE A 99 7.47 10.79 -8.99
N PHE A 100 6.76 10.26 -9.99
CA PHE A 100 7.32 9.24 -10.89
C PHE A 100 8.38 9.84 -11.82
N LEU A 101 8.05 10.95 -12.48
CA LEU A 101 8.91 11.57 -13.49
C LEU A 101 10.19 12.18 -12.91
N GLU A 102 10.13 12.81 -11.75
CA GLU A 102 11.28 13.42 -11.07
C GLU A 102 12.27 12.37 -10.51
N ASN A 103 11.84 11.10 -10.49
CA ASN A 103 12.64 9.96 -10.07
C ASN A 103 13.04 9.05 -11.23
N ASP A 104 12.85 9.50 -12.48
CA ASP A 104 13.14 8.73 -13.70
C ASP A 104 12.46 7.34 -13.70
N TYR A 105 11.30 7.22 -13.05
CA TYR A 105 10.53 5.98 -12.97
C TYR A 105 9.36 6.01 -13.95
N ASP A 106 9.10 4.88 -14.60
CA ASP A 106 8.02 4.76 -15.57
C ASP A 106 6.65 4.99 -14.92
N LEU A 107 5.76 5.66 -15.65
CA LEU A 107 4.40 5.86 -15.17
C LEU A 107 3.67 4.51 -15.08
N PRO A 108 2.87 4.29 -14.02
CA PRO A 108 2.08 3.08 -13.91
C PRO A 108 1.04 3.02 -15.04
N LYS A 109 0.55 1.81 -15.31
CA LYS A 109 -0.61 1.63 -16.20
C LYS A 109 -1.88 2.21 -15.58
N GLU A 110 -1.98 2.12 -14.26
CA GLU A 110 -3.02 2.76 -13.45
C GLU A 110 -2.77 4.28 -13.33
N MET A 111 -3.68 4.99 -12.65
CA MET A 111 -3.45 6.40 -12.33
C MET A 111 -2.24 6.59 -11.38
N PRO A 112 -1.52 7.72 -11.46
CA PRO A 112 -0.29 7.93 -10.69
C PRO A 112 -0.53 8.04 -9.17
N ASP A 113 -1.77 8.16 -8.72
CA ASP A 113 -2.17 8.20 -7.32
C ASP A 113 -2.59 6.83 -6.76
N TYR A 114 -2.42 5.76 -7.54
CA TYR A 114 -2.69 4.39 -7.13
C TYR A 114 -1.68 3.95 -6.05
N ILE A 115 -2.19 3.61 -4.85
CA ILE A 115 -1.36 3.32 -3.68
C ILE A 115 -0.28 2.26 -3.94
N PRO A 116 -0.56 1.09 -4.56
CA PRO A 116 0.47 0.10 -4.85
C PRO A 116 1.60 0.63 -5.74
N ALA A 117 1.29 1.43 -6.77
CA ALA A 117 2.31 2.02 -7.63
C ALA A 117 3.20 3.02 -6.89
N LEU A 118 2.62 3.80 -5.96
CA LEU A 118 3.40 4.71 -5.10
C LEU A 118 4.32 3.94 -4.15
N LEU A 119 3.87 2.81 -3.61
CA LEU A 119 4.68 1.94 -2.75
C LEU A 119 5.84 1.29 -3.53
N GLU A 120 5.59 0.83 -4.77
CA GLU A 120 6.66 0.34 -5.66
C GLU A 120 7.70 1.40 -5.93
N LEU A 121 7.27 2.63 -6.25
CA LEU A 121 8.17 3.77 -6.45
C LEU A 121 9.00 4.03 -5.18
N CYS A 122 8.36 4.15 -4.01
CA CYS A 122 9.05 4.39 -2.74
C CYS A 122 10.07 3.29 -2.38
N ALA A 123 9.87 2.06 -2.86
CA ALA A 123 10.77 0.95 -2.59
C ALA A 123 12.10 1.02 -3.36
N VAL A 124 12.13 1.73 -4.50
CA VAL A 124 13.28 1.72 -5.43
C VAL A 124 14.06 3.02 -5.48
N ILE A 125 13.51 4.12 -4.94
CA ILE A 125 14.16 5.44 -4.92
C ILE A 125 14.92 5.69 -3.60
N ASP A 126 15.66 6.79 -3.56
CA ASP A 126 16.38 7.24 -2.37
C ASP A 126 15.43 7.49 -1.17
N ASP A 127 15.84 7.10 0.04
CA ASP A 127 15.04 7.20 1.27
C ASP A 127 14.47 8.62 1.51
N GLU A 128 15.26 9.67 1.24
CA GLU A 128 14.82 11.06 1.43
C GLU A 128 13.66 11.42 0.49
N LYS A 129 13.70 10.94 -0.75
CA LYS A 129 12.65 11.16 -1.74
C LYS A 129 11.42 10.30 -1.46
N ALA A 130 11.62 9.03 -1.07
CA ALA A 130 10.55 8.16 -0.61
C ALA A 130 9.83 8.80 0.59
N LYS A 131 10.58 9.40 1.51
CA LYS A 131 10.02 10.13 2.65
C LYS A 131 9.14 11.30 2.22
N GLU A 132 9.54 12.10 1.22
CA GLU A 132 8.69 13.18 0.69
C GLU A 132 7.34 12.64 0.20
N ILE A 133 7.36 11.53 -0.56
CA ILE A 133 6.15 10.90 -1.07
C ILE A 133 5.29 10.37 0.08
N TYR A 134 5.89 9.68 1.06
CA TYR A 134 5.18 9.19 2.23
C TYR A 134 4.55 10.31 3.04
N ASP A 135 5.28 11.39 3.33
CA ASP A 135 4.77 12.54 4.07
C ASP A 135 3.59 13.20 3.33
N TYR A 136 3.63 13.24 1.99
CA TYR A 136 2.52 13.73 1.16
C TYR A 136 1.30 12.81 1.20
N CYS A 137 1.50 11.49 1.15
CA CYS A 137 0.41 10.50 1.12
C CYS A 137 -0.20 10.25 2.51
N LYS A 138 0.57 10.47 3.58
CA LYS A 138 0.26 10.03 4.94
C LYS A 138 -1.13 10.46 5.45
N PRO A 139 -1.59 11.72 5.32
CA PRO A 139 -2.91 12.12 5.80
C PRO A 139 -4.04 11.28 5.18
N LYS A 140 -3.92 10.96 3.89
CA LYS A 140 -4.91 10.15 3.17
C LYS A 140 -4.80 8.67 3.53
N LEU A 141 -3.59 8.15 3.70
CA LEU A 141 -3.38 6.78 4.19
C LEU A 141 -3.97 6.59 5.60
N GLU A 142 -3.80 7.58 6.50
CA GLU A 142 -4.43 7.60 7.82
C GLU A 142 -5.96 7.65 7.72
N TYR A 143 -6.51 8.50 6.86
CA TYR A 143 -7.95 8.56 6.62
C TYR A 143 -8.52 7.21 6.15
N ILE A 144 -7.90 6.59 5.14
CA ILE A 144 -8.33 5.29 4.60
C ILE A 144 -8.22 4.20 5.67
N ARG A 145 -7.14 4.18 6.46
CA ARG A 145 -6.97 3.26 7.59
C ARG A 145 -8.14 3.36 8.58
N GLU A 146 -8.53 4.56 8.97
CA GLU A 146 -9.67 4.75 9.88
C GLU A 146 -10.96 4.17 9.28
N ARG A 147 -11.18 4.32 7.96
CA ARG A 147 -12.32 3.68 7.27
C ARG A 147 -12.25 2.15 7.31
N PHE A 148 -11.08 1.55 7.16
CA PHE A 148 -10.93 0.11 7.33
C PHE A 148 -11.22 -0.34 8.77
N ILE A 149 -10.79 0.43 9.78
CA ILE A 149 -11.08 0.14 11.18
C ILE A 149 -12.59 0.21 11.45
N GLU A 150 -13.25 1.29 11.02
CA GLU A 150 -14.70 1.47 11.16
C GLU A 150 -15.49 0.33 10.51
N ALA A 151 -15.05 -0.11 9.33
CA ALA A 151 -15.66 -1.20 8.58
C ALA A 151 -15.20 -2.61 9.05
N LYS A 152 -14.28 -2.69 10.02
CA LYS A 152 -13.66 -3.93 10.54
C LYS A 152 -13.03 -4.78 9.43
N LEU A 153 -12.34 -4.12 8.51
CA LEU A 153 -11.67 -4.75 7.38
C LEU A 153 -10.21 -5.07 7.73
N PRO A 154 -9.71 -6.26 7.34
CA PRO A 154 -8.35 -6.73 7.67
C PRO A 154 -7.25 -5.86 7.03
N TYR A 155 -7.57 -5.12 5.96
CA TYR A 155 -6.65 -4.17 5.32
C TYR A 155 -6.20 -3.03 6.25
N ALA A 156 -6.90 -2.80 7.38
CA ALA A 156 -6.43 -1.88 8.42
C ALA A 156 -5.02 -2.24 8.92
N PHE A 157 -4.74 -3.54 9.11
CA PHE A 157 -3.43 -4.02 9.57
C PHE A 157 -2.32 -3.74 8.55
N LEU A 158 -2.63 -3.87 7.26
CA LEU A 158 -1.66 -3.58 6.20
C LEU A 158 -1.35 -2.07 6.14
N PHE A 159 -2.35 -1.22 6.34
CA PHE A 159 -2.17 0.22 6.42
C PHE A 159 -1.41 0.66 7.68
N ASP A 160 -1.57 -0.03 8.81
CA ASP A 160 -0.73 0.15 10.00
C ASP A 160 0.76 -0.07 9.71
N ILE A 161 1.07 -1.13 8.96
CA ILE A 161 2.43 -1.47 8.56
C ILE A 161 2.99 -0.41 7.59
N ILE A 162 2.20 0.01 6.59
CA ILE A 162 2.59 1.06 5.64
C ILE A 162 2.87 2.38 6.37
N LEU A 163 2.01 2.78 7.31
CA LEU A 163 2.20 4.01 8.08
C LEU A 163 3.40 3.92 9.03
N SER A 164 3.70 2.74 9.54
CA SER A 164 4.93 2.51 10.33
C SER A 164 6.18 2.74 9.47
N VAL A 165 6.17 2.31 8.20
CA VAL A 165 7.25 2.64 7.23
C VAL A 165 7.28 4.14 6.93
N ALA A 166 6.12 4.76 6.68
CA ALA A 166 6.00 6.18 6.35
C ALA A 166 6.50 7.11 7.47
N ASN A 167 6.33 6.71 8.74
CA ASN A 167 6.81 7.46 9.90
C ASN A 167 8.33 7.40 10.09
N GLY A 168 9.02 6.67 9.21
CA GLY A 168 10.34 6.15 9.48
C GLY A 168 10.18 4.96 10.40
N LEU A 169 10.56 3.78 9.92
CA LEU A 169 10.79 2.65 10.81
C LEU A 169 11.70 3.17 11.92
N GLU A 170 11.19 3.27 13.14
CA GLU A 170 12.10 3.37 14.28
C GLU A 170 12.94 2.10 14.16
N ASP A 171 14.21 2.24 13.79
CA ASP A 171 15.15 1.14 13.85
C ASP A 171 14.99 0.60 15.27
N GLY A 172 14.31 -0.54 15.39
CA GLY A 172 14.18 -1.32 16.60
C GLY A 172 15.54 -1.90 16.95
N ALA A 173 16.54 -1.04 17.11
CA ALA A 173 17.81 -1.32 17.70
C ALA A 173 17.68 -1.01 19.19
N ARG A 174 17.15 -2.00 19.92
CA ARG A 174 17.93 -2.73 20.93
C ARG A 174 17.14 -3.89 21.53
#